data_AF-A0A963I8M6-F1
#
_entry.id   AF-A0A963I8M6-F1
#
_cell.length_a   1.000
_cell.length_b   1.000
_cell.length_c   1.000
_cell.angle_alpha   90.00
_cell.angle_beta   90.00
_cell.angle_gamma   90.00
#
_symmetry.space_group_name_H-M   'P 1'
#
loop_
_entity.id
_entity.type
_entity.pdbx_description
1 polymer ?
#
loop_
_entity_poly.entity_id
_entity_poly.type
_entity_poly.pdbx_seq_one_letter_code
_entity_poly.pdbx_strand_id
1 'polypeptide(L)'
;MHQMKNARAVQHGFTLAELAVVLTILTILAGALVIPFRGQLELRQRQQTEALLADAQAALIGFAAVHGRLPCPTTQTNPADAGYGQESIDALTGNCVVTSEGMLPWRTLGLAAFDAWGQPRSAPADPWTGHFRYRVDSGFARLSPRIAPDTAYGDEIKVVDHAANAITVSTYSGAEALKNTVAVALVYSTGPDLAANGANASYESAADATYEQGEPTQTFDDIVTWIGRPLLIARMAEAGGV
;
A
#
# COMPACT_ATOMS: atom_id res chain seq x y z
N MET A 1 0.38 84.04 40.55
CA MET A 1 1.20 82.82 40.68
C MET A 1 0.35 81.63 40.24
N HIS A 2 0.84 80.90 39.24
CA HIS A 2 0.18 79.81 38.52
C HIS A 2 0.03 78.57 39.40
N GLN A 3 -1.18 78.00 39.50
CA GLN A 3 -1.35 76.63 40.00
C GLN A 3 -1.45 75.66 38.82
N MET A 4 -0.39 74.85 38.63
CA MET A 4 -0.36 73.78 37.64
C MET A 4 -1.19 72.59 38.17
N LYS A 5 -2.28 72.26 37.47
CA LYS A 5 -3.05 71.03 37.71
C LYS A 5 -2.26 69.85 37.14
N ASN A 6 -1.66 69.04 38.00
CA ASN A 6 -1.09 67.75 37.62
C ASN A 6 -2.22 66.78 37.28
N ALA A 7 -2.44 66.52 35.99
CA ALA A 7 -3.28 65.42 35.54
C ALA A 7 -2.51 64.10 35.72
N ARG A 8 -2.86 63.33 36.76
CA ARG A 8 -2.38 61.96 36.94
C ARG A 8 -3.09 61.08 35.90
N ALA A 9 -2.34 60.56 34.93
CA ALA A 9 -2.84 59.50 34.06
C ALA A 9 -3.03 58.22 34.89
N VAL A 10 -4.28 57.82 35.10
CA VAL A 10 -4.62 56.56 35.79
C VAL A 10 -4.38 55.42 34.80
N GLN A 11 -3.31 54.65 34.98
CA GLN A 11 -3.13 53.41 34.25
C GLN A 11 -4.21 52.41 34.68
N HIS A 12 -5.12 52.08 33.76
CA HIS A 12 -6.12 51.03 33.97
C HIS A 12 -5.43 49.70 33.71
N GLY A 13 -5.30 48.87 34.75
CA GLY A 13 -4.82 47.49 34.62
C GLY A 13 -5.90 46.58 34.03
N PHE A 14 -5.48 45.51 33.35
CA PHE A 14 -6.40 44.52 32.80
C PHE A 14 -7.27 43.89 33.89
N THR A 15 -8.58 43.82 33.61
CA THR A 15 -9.53 43.14 34.50
C THR A 15 -9.44 41.63 34.34
N LEU A 16 -9.82 40.88 35.39
CA LEU A 16 -9.90 39.42 35.35
C LEU A 16 -10.89 38.94 34.27
N ALA A 17 -11.93 39.72 34.00
CA ALA A 17 -12.89 39.49 32.93
C ALA A 17 -12.28 39.66 31.53
N GLU A 18 -11.46 40.69 31.30
CA GLU A 18 -10.76 40.87 30.01
C GLU A 18 -9.78 39.73 29.74
N LEU A 19 -9.03 39.29 30.74
CA LEU A 19 -8.16 38.12 30.60
C LEU A 19 -8.96 36.84 30.29
N ALA A 20 -10.12 36.65 30.92
CA ALA A 20 -10.98 35.50 30.63
C ALA A 20 -11.53 35.52 29.19
N VAL A 21 -11.91 36.69 28.67
CA VAL A 21 -12.38 36.84 27.29
C VAL A 21 -11.22 36.60 26.30
N VAL A 22 -10.04 37.15 26.57
CA VAL A 22 -8.85 36.93 25.72
C VAL A 22 -8.49 35.44 25.67
N LEU A 23 -8.45 34.75 26.82
CA LEU A 23 -8.18 33.32 26.87
C LEU A 23 -9.24 32.51 26.12
N THR A 24 -10.51 32.89 26.23
CA THR A 24 -11.61 32.23 25.48
C THR A 24 -11.45 32.42 23.97
N ILE A 25 -11.06 33.61 23.51
CA ILE A 25 -10.79 33.86 22.09
C ILE A 25 -9.58 33.03 21.64
N LEU A 26 -8.51 32.97 22.43
CA LEU A 26 -7.31 32.19 22.11
C LEU A 26 -7.59 30.69 22.03
N THR A 27 -8.43 30.13 22.90
CA THR A 27 -8.79 28.71 22.84
C THR A 27 -9.64 28.40 21.62
N ILE A 28 -10.58 29.27 21.25
CA ILE A 28 -11.39 29.12 20.03
C ILE A 28 -10.49 29.19 18.78
N LEU A 29 -9.56 30.16 18.72
CA LEU A 29 -8.63 30.30 17.60
C LEU A 29 -7.66 29.11 17.50
N ALA A 30 -7.14 28.62 18.64
CA ALA A 30 -6.29 27.45 18.66
C ALA A 30 -7.05 26.19 18.20
N GLY A 31 -8.30 26.01 18.63
CA GLY A 31 -9.15 24.90 18.21
C GLY A 31 -9.47 24.91 16.71
N ALA A 32 -9.67 26.10 16.12
CA ALA A 32 -9.95 26.25 14.69
C ALA A 32 -8.78 25.82 13.78
N LEU A 33 -7.53 25.83 14.29
CA LEU A 33 -6.33 25.47 13.52
C LEU A 33 -5.99 23.97 13.52
N VAL A 34 -6.55 23.18 14.44
CA VAL A 34 -6.17 21.76 14.62
C VAL A 34 -6.73 20.87 13.50
N ILE A 35 -7.91 21.19 12.98
CA ILE A 35 -8.59 20.40 11.94
C ILE A 35 -7.81 20.37 10.60
N PRO A 36 -7.39 21.50 10.00
CA PRO A 36 -6.68 21.46 8.72
C PRO A 36 -5.33 20.75 8.79
N PHE A 37 -4.71 20.68 9.98
CA PHE A 37 -3.43 20.01 10.17
C PHE A 37 -3.51 18.50 9.97
N ARG A 38 -4.61 17.86 10.40
CA ARG A 38 -4.79 16.40 10.27
C ARG A 38 -4.92 15.96 8.81
N GLY A 39 -5.74 16.68 8.03
CA GLY A 39 -5.90 16.36 6.60
C GLY A 39 -4.61 16.55 5.79
N GLN A 40 -3.77 17.52 6.15
CA GLN A 40 -2.46 17.69 5.51
C GLN A 40 -1.49 16.54 5.82
N LEU A 41 -1.51 16.03 7.06
CA LEU A 41 -0.68 14.91 7.45
C LEU A 41 -1.10 13.64 6.71
N GLU A 42 -2.41 13.35 6.67
CA GLU A 42 -2.96 12.20 5.97
C GLU A 42 -2.65 12.23 4.46
N LEU A 43 -2.81 13.38 3.82
CA LEU A 43 -2.43 13.56 2.41
C LEU A 43 -0.95 13.26 2.16
N ARG A 44 -0.06 13.71 3.05
CA ARG A 44 1.37 13.39 2.94
C ARG A 44 1.66 11.92 3.14
N GLN A 45 1.02 11.27 4.11
CA GLN A 45 1.15 9.84 4.36
C GLN A 45 0.70 9.04 3.14
N ARG A 46 -0.43 9.44 2.53
CA ARG A 46 -0.94 8.81 1.31
C ARG A 46 0.03 8.94 0.14
N GLN A 47 0.53 10.14 -0.12
CA GLN A 47 1.54 10.38 -1.17
C GLN A 47 2.83 9.58 -0.93
N GLN A 48 3.28 9.47 0.33
CA GLN A 48 4.42 8.63 0.69
C GLN A 48 4.15 7.15 0.40
N THR A 49 2.97 6.65 0.77
CA THR A 49 2.58 5.26 0.51
C THR A 49 2.46 4.95 -0.98
N GLU A 50 1.89 5.87 -1.77
CA GLU A 50 1.84 5.74 -3.24
C GLU A 50 3.25 5.67 -3.86
N ALA A 51 4.20 6.48 -3.36
CA ALA A 51 5.59 6.40 -3.80
C ALA A 51 6.24 5.05 -3.43
N LEU A 52 6.00 4.54 -2.22
CA LEU A 52 6.49 3.23 -1.79
C LEU A 52 5.90 2.07 -2.61
N LEU A 53 4.63 2.16 -3.02
CA LEU A 53 3.99 1.19 -3.90
C LEU A 53 4.58 1.23 -5.32
N ALA A 54 4.89 2.43 -5.83
CA ALA A 54 5.59 2.56 -7.11
C ALA A 54 6.99 1.95 -7.06
N ASP A 55 7.73 2.18 -5.96
CA ASP A 55 9.04 1.54 -5.72
C ASP A 55 8.89 0.02 -5.63
N ALA A 56 7.85 -0.49 -4.96
CA ALA A 56 7.56 -1.91 -4.88
C ALA A 56 7.28 -2.52 -6.27
N GLN A 57 6.46 -1.86 -7.09
CA GLN A 57 6.19 -2.29 -8.45
C GLN A 57 7.48 -2.36 -9.29
N ALA A 58 8.34 -1.34 -9.19
CA ALA A 58 9.61 -1.29 -9.90
C ALA A 58 10.57 -2.40 -9.43
N ALA A 59 10.68 -2.64 -8.11
CA ALA A 59 11.52 -3.68 -7.55
C ALA A 59 11.04 -5.09 -7.94
N LEU A 60 9.73 -5.33 -7.99
CA LEU A 60 9.16 -6.59 -8.46
C LEU A 60 9.53 -6.88 -9.93
N ILE A 61 9.42 -5.86 -10.80
CA ILE A 61 9.83 -5.97 -12.20
C ILE A 61 11.34 -6.19 -12.31
N GLY A 62 12.15 -5.46 -11.55
CA GLY A 62 13.60 -5.62 -11.51
C GLY A 62 14.02 -7.01 -11.03
N PHE A 63 13.36 -7.53 -9.99
CA PHE A 63 13.57 -8.89 -9.52
C PHE A 63 13.28 -9.91 -10.62
N ALA A 64 12.18 -9.73 -11.37
CA ALA A 64 11.85 -10.58 -12.50
C ALA A 64 12.86 -10.51 -13.63
N ALA A 65 13.38 -9.33 -13.95
CA ALA A 65 14.44 -9.18 -14.96
C ALA A 65 15.72 -9.94 -14.58
N VAL A 66 16.09 -9.97 -13.30
CA VAL A 66 17.30 -10.66 -12.82
C VAL A 66 17.08 -12.17 -12.66
N HIS A 67 15.94 -12.57 -12.10
CA HIS A 67 15.68 -13.96 -11.69
C HIS A 67 14.79 -14.72 -12.67
N GLY A 68 14.26 -14.08 -13.71
CA GLY A 68 13.32 -14.67 -14.66
C GLY A 68 12.01 -15.12 -14.03
N ARG A 69 11.64 -14.59 -12.86
CA ARG A 69 10.40 -14.90 -12.12
C ARG A 69 10.07 -13.78 -11.15
N LEU A 70 8.82 -13.65 -10.75
CA LEU A 70 8.44 -12.80 -9.63
C LEU A 70 8.77 -13.49 -8.29
N PRO A 71 9.04 -12.73 -7.21
CA PRO A 71 9.36 -13.33 -5.91
C PRO A 71 8.11 -13.94 -5.28
N CYS A 72 8.31 -14.94 -4.42
CA CYS A 72 7.20 -15.49 -3.62
C CYS A 72 6.88 -14.59 -2.42
N PRO A 73 5.62 -14.55 -1.93
CA PRO A 73 5.30 -13.84 -0.70
C PRO A 73 6.14 -14.35 0.49
N THR A 74 6.39 -13.50 1.48
CA THR A 74 7.02 -13.93 2.74
C THR A 74 5.96 -14.53 3.67
N THR A 75 6.26 -15.66 4.29
CA THR A 75 5.40 -16.34 5.27
C THR A 75 6.01 -16.34 6.68
N GLN A 76 7.29 -16.01 6.81
CA GLN A 76 7.96 -15.96 8.11
C GLN A 76 7.34 -14.87 8.98
N THR A 77 6.79 -15.26 10.13
CA THR A 77 6.10 -14.35 11.05
C THR A 77 7.01 -13.84 12.17
N ASN A 78 8.10 -14.53 12.50
CA ASN A 78 8.98 -14.16 13.60
C ASN A 78 10.00 -13.08 13.18
N PRO A 79 9.96 -11.86 13.73
CA PRO A 79 10.91 -10.80 13.38
C PRO A 79 12.38 -11.11 13.72
N ALA A 80 12.62 -12.06 14.63
CA ALA A 80 13.97 -12.50 15.00
C ALA A 80 14.55 -13.55 14.04
N ASP A 81 13.74 -14.12 13.15
CA ASP A 81 14.19 -15.13 12.19
C ASP A 81 14.93 -14.47 11.02
N ALA A 82 16.02 -15.10 10.55
CA ALA A 82 16.83 -14.57 9.46
C ALA A 82 16.03 -14.41 8.15
N GLY A 83 15.05 -15.29 7.94
CA GLY A 83 14.13 -15.29 6.80
C GLY A 83 12.96 -14.29 6.93
N TYR A 84 12.84 -13.55 8.03
CA TYR A 84 11.79 -12.52 8.16
C TYR A 84 11.92 -11.47 7.06
N GLY A 85 10.90 -11.33 6.22
CA GLY A 85 10.89 -10.42 5.06
C GLY A 85 11.57 -10.97 3.81
N GLN A 86 12.03 -12.22 3.83
CA GLN A 86 12.55 -12.91 2.64
C GLN A 86 11.45 -13.68 1.93
N GLU A 87 11.57 -13.85 0.61
CA GLU A 87 10.61 -14.66 -0.14
C GLU A 87 10.57 -16.09 0.39
N SER A 88 9.38 -16.68 0.46
CA SER A 88 9.19 -18.03 0.96
C SER A 88 8.93 -18.98 -0.19
N ILE A 89 10.01 -19.57 -0.70
CA ILE A 89 10.00 -20.57 -1.77
C ILE A 89 10.27 -21.96 -1.21
N ASP A 90 9.54 -22.94 -1.70
CA ASP A 90 9.80 -24.34 -1.40
C ASP A 90 10.95 -24.84 -2.28
N ALA A 91 12.08 -25.18 -1.65
CA ALA A 91 13.28 -25.62 -2.34
C ALA A 91 13.12 -26.97 -3.06
N LEU A 92 12.16 -27.81 -2.67
CA LEU A 92 11.92 -29.12 -3.29
C LEU A 92 11.10 -28.98 -4.56
N THR A 93 10.05 -28.15 -4.51
CA THR A 93 9.11 -27.99 -5.63
C THR A 93 9.46 -26.82 -6.54
N GLY A 94 10.22 -25.84 -6.04
CA GLY A 94 10.52 -24.59 -6.74
C GLY A 94 9.32 -23.66 -6.85
N ASN A 95 8.25 -23.90 -6.08
CA ASN A 95 7.03 -23.11 -6.05
C ASN A 95 6.98 -22.26 -4.78
N CYS A 96 6.09 -21.27 -4.76
CA CYS A 96 5.84 -20.51 -3.53
C CYS A 96 5.23 -21.39 -2.45
N VAL A 97 5.66 -21.18 -1.20
CA VAL A 97 5.10 -21.87 -0.03
C VAL A 97 3.62 -21.55 0.15
N VAL A 98 3.22 -20.32 -0.22
CA VAL A 98 1.82 -19.90 -0.30
C VAL A 98 1.51 -19.48 -1.74
N THR A 99 0.39 -19.95 -2.25
CA THR A 99 -0.14 -19.59 -3.57
C THR A 99 -1.36 -18.68 -3.45
N SER A 100 -1.55 -18.05 -2.29
CA SER A 100 -2.57 -17.04 -2.00
C SER A 100 -1.90 -15.71 -1.72
N GLU A 101 -2.66 -14.71 -1.27
CA GLU A 101 -2.08 -13.49 -0.72
C GLU A 101 -1.15 -13.79 0.45
N GLY A 102 -0.03 -13.07 0.51
CA GLY A 102 0.85 -13.00 1.66
C GLY A 102 1.40 -11.58 1.83
N MET A 103 2.51 -11.44 2.55
CA MET A 103 3.20 -10.16 2.70
C MET A 103 4.23 -9.98 1.58
N LEU A 104 4.44 -8.73 1.16
CA LEU A 104 5.52 -8.38 0.23
C LEU A 104 6.88 -8.82 0.81
N PRO A 105 7.75 -9.52 0.07
CA PRO A 105 9.06 -9.94 0.58
C PRO A 105 10.06 -8.78 0.56
N TRP A 106 9.84 -7.78 1.43
CA TRP A 106 10.53 -6.48 1.37
C TRP A 106 12.06 -6.57 1.50
N ARG A 107 12.63 -7.53 2.24
CA ARG A 107 14.09 -7.68 2.32
C ARG A 107 14.68 -8.31 1.06
N THR A 108 13.95 -9.22 0.42
CA THR A 108 14.34 -9.76 -0.90
C THR A 108 14.39 -8.65 -1.94
N LEU A 109 13.45 -7.70 -1.84
CA LEU A 109 13.33 -6.57 -2.78
C LEU A 109 14.16 -5.34 -2.39
N GLY A 110 14.74 -5.30 -1.19
CA GLY A 110 15.48 -4.14 -0.69
C GLY A 110 14.61 -2.91 -0.38
N LEU A 111 13.38 -3.13 0.07
CA LEU A 111 12.35 -2.10 0.30
C LEU A 111 12.03 -1.91 1.79
N ALA A 112 11.28 -0.84 2.08
CA ALA A 112 10.61 -0.67 3.37
C ALA A 112 9.54 -1.77 3.58
N ALA A 113 9.39 -2.21 4.82
CA ALA A 113 8.46 -3.30 5.18
C ALA A 113 7.00 -2.85 5.21
N PHE A 114 6.75 -1.57 5.47
CA PHE A 114 5.44 -1.04 5.75
C PHE A 114 5.28 0.39 5.22
N ASP A 115 4.02 0.81 5.12
CA ASP A 115 3.57 2.10 4.61
C ASP A 115 3.68 3.23 5.66
N ALA A 116 3.13 4.40 5.36
CA ALA A 116 3.21 5.58 6.23
C ALA A 116 2.42 5.46 7.56
N TRP A 117 1.56 4.46 7.72
CA TRP A 117 0.77 4.17 8.93
C TRP A 117 1.28 2.93 9.68
N GLY A 118 2.13 2.14 9.03
CA GLY A 118 2.64 0.89 9.57
C GLY A 118 3.60 1.03 10.74
N GLN A 119 3.78 -0.08 11.45
CA GLN A 119 4.65 -0.19 12.62
C GLN A 119 5.45 -1.50 12.55
N PRO A 120 6.70 -1.51 13.06
CA PRO A 120 7.50 -2.73 13.11
C PRO A 120 6.88 -3.76 14.07
N ARG A 121 7.02 -5.04 13.73
CA ARG A 121 6.61 -6.16 14.58
C ARG A 121 7.75 -6.53 15.53
N SER A 122 7.40 -6.85 16.78
CA SER A 122 8.34 -7.26 17.83
C SER A 122 8.26 -8.76 18.14
N ALA A 123 7.11 -9.38 17.86
CA ALA A 123 6.85 -10.78 18.14
C ALA A 123 6.09 -11.47 16.98
N PRO A 124 6.16 -12.82 16.87
CA PRO A 124 5.45 -13.57 15.83
C PRO A 124 3.93 -13.40 15.81
N ALA A 125 3.33 -13.03 16.93
CA ALA A 125 1.89 -12.83 17.08
C ALA A 125 1.44 -11.38 16.83
N ASP A 126 2.37 -10.42 16.71
CA ASP A 126 2.01 -9.02 16.46
C ASP A 126 1.32 -8.90 15.09
N PRO A 127 0.35 -8.00 14.93
CA PRO A 127 -0.31 -7.80 13.64
C PRO A 127 0.65 -7.26 12.58
N TRP A 128 0.33 -7.51 11.32
CA TRP A 128 1.03 -6.96 10.14
C TRP A 128 0.61 -5.51 9.85
N THR A 129 0.69 -4.65 10.85
CA THR A 129 0.21 -3.26 10.78
C THR A 129 0.94 -2.47 9.69
N GLY A 130 0.18 -2.01 8.68
CA GLY A 130 0.65 -1.25 7.52
C GLY A 130 1.68 -1.96 6.64
N HIS A 131 1.87 -3.28 6.79
CA HIS A 131 2.74 -4.02 5.89
C HIS A 131 2.06 -4.19 4.53
N PHE A 132 2.86 -4.09 3.47
CA PHE A 132 2.33 -4.26 2.11
C PHE A 132 1.87 -5.69 1.88
N ARG A 133 0.62 -5.81 1.44
CA ARG A 133 -0.02 -7.05 1.00
C ARG A 133 0.46 -7.37 -0.40
N TYR A 134 0.66 -8.65 -0.71
CA TYR A 134 1.22 -9.07 -1.99
C TYR A 134 0.60 -10.38 -2.47
N ARG A 135 0.18 -10.38 -3.73
CA ARG A 135 -0.30 -11.55 -4.46
C ARG A 135 0.46 -11.68 -5.77
N VAL A 136 0.87 -12.90 -6.10
CA VAL A 136 1.56 -13.22 -7.35
C VAL A 136 0.91 -14.41 -8.01
N ASP A 137 0.79 -14.39 -9.34
CA ASP A 137 0.30 -15.54 -10.11
C ASP A 137 1.33 -16.67 -10.03
N SER A 138 0.89 -17.86 -9.61
CA SER A 138 1.74 -19.02 -9.41
C SER A 138 2.53 -19.44 -10.67
N GLY A 139 2.03 -19.13 -11.87
CA GLY A 139 2.73 -19.36 -13.14
C GLY A 139 3.95 -18.47 -13.36
N PHE A 140 4.00 -17.30 -12.71
CA PHE A 140 5.06 -16.30 -12.85
C PHE A 140 6.06 -16.30 -11.68
N ALA A 141 5.76 -17.00 -10.58
CA ALA A 141 6.60 -16.99 -9.38
C ALA A 141 7.51 -18.23 -9.21
N ARG A 142 7.26 -19.30 -9.98
CA ARG A 142 8.02 -20.56 -9.91
C ARG A 142 9.46 -20.42 -10.42
N LEU A 143 10.36 -21.30 -9.95
CA LEU A 143 11.75 -21.35 -10.40
C LEU A 143 11.92 -21.78 -11.86
N SER A 144 11.02 -22.64 -12.35
CA SER A 144 11.10 -23.20 -13.70
C SER A 144 9.71 -23.59 -14.22
N PRO A 145 9.39 -23.31 -15.50
CA PRO A 145 10.17 -22.48 -16.43
C PRO A 145 10.23 -21.01 -15.99
N ARG A 146 11.26 -20.29 -16.47
CA ARG A 146 11.36 -18.83 -16.35
C ARG A 146 10.23 -18.15 -17.14
N ILE A 147 9.90 -16.93 -16.74
CA ILE A 147 8.92 -16.08 -17.44
C ILE A 147 9.37 -15.86 -18.88
N ALA A 148 8.43 -16.08 -19.79
CA ALA A 148 8.50 -15.87 -21.22
C ALA A 148 7.16 -15.27 -21.71
N PRO A 149 7.10 -14.68 -22.92
CA PRO A 149 5.88 -14.06 -23.44
C PRO A 149 4.64 -14.97 -23.45
N ASP A 150 4.84 -16.28 -23.59
CA ASP A 150 3.81 -17.33 -23.63
C ASP A 150 3.60 -18.04 -22.27
N THR A 151 4.15 -17.50 -21.18
CA THR A 151 3.96 -18.05 -19.83
C THR A 151 2.48 -18.13 -19.50
N ALA A 152 2.03 -19.36 -19.21
CA ALA A 152 0.67 -19.64 -18.78
C ALA A 152 0.41 -19.07 -17.37
N TYR A 153 -0.73 -18.42 -17.21
CA TYR A 153 -1.26 -18.05 -15.89
C TYR A 153 -1.60 -19.30 -15.07
N GLY A 154 -1.34 -19.24 -13.77
CA GLY A 154 -1.75 -20.26 -12.82
C GLY A 154 -3.03 -19.90 -12.08
N ASP A 155 -3.22 -18.62 -11.73
CA ASP A 155 -4.27 -18.19 -10.78
C ASP A 155 -5.23 -17.13 -11.38
N GLU A 156 -4.82 -16.43 -12.44
CA GLU A 156 -5.63 -15.44 -13.16
C GLU A 156 -6.20 -14.27 -12.30
N ILE A 157 -5.31 -13.52 -11.62
CA ILE A 157 -5.68 -12.42 -10.70
C ILE A 157 -6.45 -11.29 -11.39
N LYS A 158 -7.60 -10.93 -10.81
CA LYS A 158 -8.53 -9.90 -11.32
C LYS A 158 -8.53 -8.66 -10.44
N VAL A 159 -8.66 -7.51 -11.09
CA VAL A 159 -8.89 -6.20 -10.45
C VAL A 159 -10.20 -5.62 -10.99
N VAL A 160 -11.05 -5.13 -10.09
CA VAL A 160 -12.36 -4.51 -10.37
C VAL A 160 -12.47 -3.12 -9.74
N ASP A 161 -13.41 -2.30 -10.21
CA ASP A 161 -13.80 -1.05 -9.56
C ASP A 161 -14.83 -1.26 -8.44
N HIS A 162 -15.24 -0.20 -7.74
CA HIS A 162 -16.27 -0.24 -6.68
C HIS A 162 -17.63 -0.78 -7.12
N ALA A 163 -17.93 -0.75 -8.41
CA ALA A 163 -19.17 -1.27 -8.99
C ALA A 163 -18.99 -2.72 -9.52
N ALA A 164 -17.87 -3.36 -9.18
CA ALA A 164 -17.45 -4.68 -9.65
C ALA A 164 -17.25 -4.78 -11.17
N ASN A 165 -17.07 -3.66 -11.88
CA ASN A 165 -16.68 -3.69 -13.29
C ASN A 165 -15.21 -4.10 -13.39
N ALA A 166 -14.90 -4.98 -14.33
CA ALA A 166 -13.54 -5.45 -14.55
C ALA A 166 -12.62 -4.32 -15.05
N ILE A 167 -11.54 -4.05 -14.30
CA ILE A 167 -10.43 -3.20 -14.74
C ILE A 167 -9.42 -4.05 -15.53
N THR A 168 -9.12 -5.27 -15.05
CA THR A 168 -8.30 -6.25 -15.76
C THR A 168 -9.18 -7.29 -16.46
N VAL A 169 -8.80 -7.72 -17.67
CA VAL A 169 -9.58 -8.70 -18.44
C VAL A 169 -9.01 -10.11 -18.23
N SER A 170 -9.80 -11.00 -17.62
CA SER A 170 -9.45 -12.40 -17.37
C SER A 170 -10.11 -13.41 -18.30
N THR A 171 -11.20 -13.03 -18.99
CA THR A 171 -11.88 -13.90 -19.94
C THR A 171 -12.15 -13.19 -21.27
N TYR A 172 -11.85 -13.89 -22.36
CA TYR A 172 -12.32 -13.55 -23.70
C TYR A 172 -13.16 -14.73 -24.21
N SER A 173 -14.37 -14.46 -24.65
CA SER A 173 -15.19 -15.44 -25.38
C SER A 173 -14.91 -15.30 -26.88
N GLY A 174 -14.34 -16.35 -27.49
CA GLY A 174 -14.06 -16.39 -28.94
C GLY A 174 -12.67 -16.93 -29.29
N ALA A 175 -12.46 -17.25 -30.57
CA ALA A 175 -11.25 -17.92 -31.09
C ALA A 175 -9.98 -17.06 -31.12
N GLU A 176 -10.02 -15.82 -30.62
CA GLU A 176 -8.89 -14.89 -30.57
C GLU A 176 -8.59 -14.56 -29.09
N ALA A 177 -7.48 -15.09 -28.58
CA ALA A 177 -7.13 -15.04 -27.16
C ALA A 177 -6.59 -13.65 -26.74
N LEU A 178 -7.44 -12.81 -26.14
CA LEU A 178 -6.98 -11.65 -25.37
C LEU A 178 -6.99 -11.96 -23.85
N LYS A 179 -6.28 -13.01 -23.43
CA LYS A 179 -5.89 -13.22 -22.02
C LYS A 179 -4.74 -12.27 -21.62
N ASN A 180 -4.70 -11.03 -22.13
CA ASN A 180 -3.46 -10.23 -22.16
C ASN A 180 -3.37 -9.13 -21.09
N THR A 181 -4.40 -8.90 -20.28
CA THR A 181 -4.39 -7.80 -19.27
C THR A 181 -4.67 -8.26 -17.85
N VAL A 182 -4.61 -9.56 -17.57
CA VAL A 182 -4.64 -10.12 -16.22
C VAL A 182 -3.43 -9.65 -15.42
N ALA A 183 -3.64 -9.35 -14.14
CA ALA A 183 -2.54 -9.04 -13.23
C ALA A 183 -1.69 -10.32 -13.00
N VAL A 184 -0.37 -10.21 -13.15
CA VAL A 184 0.58 -11.27 -12.80
C VAL A 184 1.13 -11.10 -11.39
N ALA A 185 1.03 -9.89 -10.85
CA ALA A 185 1.25 -9.57 -9.45
C ALA A 185 0.44 -8.35 -9.04
N LEU A 186 0.14 -8.27 -7.76
CA LEU A 186 -0.57 -7.17 -7.11
C LEU A 186 0.09 -6.89 -5.75
N VAL A 187 0.24 -5.61 -5.44
CA VAL A 187 0.76 -5.11 -4.17
C VAL A 187 -0.13 -3.97 -3.69
N TYR A 188 -0.48 -3.96 -2.40
CA TYR A 188 -1.33 -2.91 -1.86
C TYR A 188 -1.07 -2.57 -0.39
N SER A 189 -1.45 -1.36 -0.02
CA SER A 189 -1.56 -0.88 1.36
C SER A 189 -3.01 -0.90 1.79
N THR A 190 -3.26 -1.24 3.05
CA THR A 190 -4.59 -1.21 3.68
C THR A 190 -4.96 0.17 4.24
N GLY A 191 -4.33 1.23 3.74
CA GLY A 191 -4.67 2.60 4.11
C GLY A 191 -4.55 2.94 5.60
N PRO A 192 -5.10 4.11 5.99
CA PRO A 192 -5.13 4.57 7.38
C PRO A 192 -6.01 3.72 8.32
N ASP A 193 -6.99 2.96 7.83
CA ASP A 193 -7.83 2.09 8.68
C ASP A 193 -7.13 0.77 9.07
N LEU A 194 -6.02 0.45 8.38
CA LEU A 194 -5.18 -0.74 8.59
C LEU A 194 -5.89 -2.08 8.35
N ALA A 195 -6.97 -2.07 7.57
CA ALA A 195 -7.80 -3.23 7.26
C ALA A 195 -8.07 -3.29 5.75
N ALA A 196 -7.92 -4.47 5.14
CA ALA A 196 -8.36 -4.65 3.76
C ALA A 196 -9.88 -4.41 3.68
N ASN A 197 -10.32 -3.70 2.63
CA ASN A 197 -11.70 -3.29 2.44
C ASN A 197 -12.29 -3.88 1.13
N GLY A 198 -13.61 -3.77 0.93
CA GLY A 198 -14.26 -4.17 -0.31
C GLY A 198 -13.93 -5.62 -0.73
N ALA A 199 -13.63 -5.83 -2.01
CA ALA A 199 -13.18 -7.15 -2.50
C ALA A 199 -11.82 -7.58 -1.93
N ASN A 200 -10.96 -6.65 -1.48
CA ASN A 200 -9.65 -6.96 -0.89
C ASN A 200 -9.78 -7.66 0.46
N ALA A 201 -10.91 -7.50 1.17
CA ALA A 201 -11.19 -8.24 2.40
C ALA A 201 -11.62 -9.70 2.13
N SER A 202 -12.17 -9.97 0.95
CA SER A 202 -12.76 -11.27 0.56
C SER A 202 -12.11 -11.84 -0.71
N TYR A 203 -10.84 -11.51 -0.94
CA TYR A 203 -10.11 -11.63 -2.20
C TYR A 203 -10.07 -13.04 -2.84
N GLU A 204 -10.37 -14.11 -2.10
CA GLU A 204 -10.48 -15.49 -2.60
C GLU A 204 -11.87 -16.11 -2.29
N SER A 205 -12.95 -15.32 -2.21
CA SER A 205 -14.29 -15.85 -1.91
C SER A 205 -14.91 -16.70 -3.05
N ALA A 206 -14.24 -16.81 -4.20
CA ALA A 206 -14.63 -17.56 -5.38
C ALA A 206 -13.44 -18.35 -5.96
N ALA A 207 -13.63 -19.07 -7.07
CA ALA A 207 -12.55 -19.82 -7.73
C ALA A 207 -11.42 -18.94 -8.32
N ASP A 208 -11.60 -17.61 -8.32
CA ASP A 208 -10.65 -16.65 -8.90
C ASP A 208 -10.33 -15.52 -7.90
N ALA A 209 -9.05 -15.17 -7.80
CA ALA A 209 -8.57 -14.09 -6.93
C ALA A 209 -9.04 -12.72 -7.48
N THR A 210 -9.86 -12.00 -6.71
CA THR A 210 -10.45 -10.71 -7.13
C THR A 210 -10.15 -9.60 -6.13
N TYR A 211 -9.54 -8.52 -6.60
CA TYR A 211 -9.18 -7.34 -5.83
C TYR A 211 -9.93 -6.12 -6.35
N GLU A 212 -10.15 -5.15 -5.48
CA GLU A 212 -10.84 -3.90 -5.79
C GLU A 212 -9.86 -2.73 -5.78
N GLN A 213 -9.96 -1.85 -6.77
CA GLN A 213 -9.22 -0.60 -6.85
C GLN A 213 -10.19 0.55 -7.10
N GLY A 214 -9.97 1.67 -6.42
CA GLY A 214 -10.73 2.88 -6.64
C GLY A 214 -10.24 4.05 -5.80
N GLU A 215 -10.97 5.16 -5.89
CA GLU A 215 -10.71 6.34 -5.08
C GLU A 215 -11.19 6.12 -3.63
N PRO A 216 -10.63 6.84 -2.65
CA PRO A 216 -11.08 6.74 -1.26
C PRO A 216 -12.56 7.03 -1.10
N THR A 217 -13.23 6.16 -0.34
CA THR A 217 -14.60 6.35 0.11
C THR A 217 -14.66 6.21 1.64
N GLN A 218 -15.85 6.30 2.23
CA GLN A 218 -16.01 6.08 3.67
C GLN A 218 -15.73 4.63 4.11
N THR A 219 -15.75 3.68 3.17
CA THR A 219 -15.63 2.24 3.45
C THR A 219 -14.53 1.56 2.64
N PHE A 220 -13.71 2.35 1.94
CA PHE A 220 -12.62 1.87 1.11
C PHE A 220 -11.51 2.91 1.13
N ASP A 221 -10.36 2.57 1.71
CA ASP A 221 -9.17 3.43 1.72
C ASP A 221 -7.90 2.75 1.17
N ASP A 222 -8.00 1.45 0.85
CA ASP A 222 -6.94 0.63 0.24
C ASP A 222 -6.30 1.31 -0.98
N ILE A 223 -4.98 1.15 -1.12
CA ILE A 223 -4.22 1.67 -2.25
C ILE A 223 -3.61 0.51 -3.01
N VAL A 224 -4.26 0.11 -4.10
CA VAL A 224 -3.93 -1.09 -4.88
C VAL A 224 -3.15 -0.75 -6.14
N THR A 225 -2.03 -1.44 -6.37
CA THR A 225 -1.24 -1.38 -7.59
C THR A 225 -0.98 -2.79 -8.11
N TRP A 226 -1.01 -2.98 -9.44
CA TRP A 226 -0.78 -4.29 -10.06
C TRP A 226 0.21 -4.20 -11.21
N ILE A 227 0.74 -5.36 -11.60
CA ILE A 227 1.62 -5.53 -12.77
C ILE A 227 0.87 -6.42 -13.75
N GLY A 228 0.66 -5.94 -14.98
CA GLY A 228 0.14 -6.76 -16.08
C GLY A 228 1.26 -7.46 -16.85
N ARG A 229 0.96 -8.60 -17.48
CA ARG A 229 1.95 -9.35 -18.28
C ARG A 229 2.65 -8.50 -19.36
N PRO A 230 1.96 -7.69 -20.19
CA PRO A 230 2.64 -6.95 -21.25
C PRO A 230 3.70 -5.97 -20.73
N LEU A 231 3.39 -5.28 -19.63
CA LEU A 231 4.32 -4.39 -18.97
C LEU A 231 5.53 -5.16 -18.42
N LEU A 232 5.28 -6.27 -17.72
CA LEU A 232 6.35 -7.10 -17.16
C LEU A 232 7.30 -7.60 -18.25
N ILE A 233 6.74 -8.20 -19.31
CA ILE A 233 7.53 -8.74 -20.43
C ILE A 233 8.33 -7.63 -21.13
N ALA A 234 7.71 -6.48 -21.39
CA ALA A 234 8.41 -5.34 -22.01
C ALA A 234 9.61 -4.88 -21.17
N ARG A 235 9.43 -4.70 -19.85
CA ARG A 235 10.51 -4.27 -18.96
C ARG A 235 11.59 -5.32 -18.76
N MET A 236 11.23 -6.61 -18.72
CA MET A 236 12.20 -7.70 -18.70
C MET A 236 13.02 -7.72 -19.99
N ALA A 237 12.40 -7.50 -21.15
CA ALA A 237 13.08 -7.43 -22.43
C ALA A 237 14.05 -6.24 -22.52
N GLU A 238 13.66 -5.06 -22.05
CA GLU A 238 14.54 -3.89 -21.96
C GLU A 238 15.78 -4.13 -21.09
N ALA A 239 15.65 -4.94 -20.04
CA ALA A 239 16.74 -5.32 -19.14
C ALA A 239 17.58 -6.52 -19.63
N GLY A 240 17.21 -7.15 -20.76
CA GLY A 240 17.89 -8.34 -21.29
C GLY A 240 17.57 -9.65 -20.55
N GLY A 241 16.44 -9.70 -19.83
CA GLY A 241 16.02 -10.80 -18.97
C GLY A 241 14.99 -11.78 -19.55
N VAL A 242 14.81 -11.80 -20.88
CA VAL A 242 13.90 -12.73 -21.61
C VAL A 242 14.67 -13.70 -22.50
#